data_AF-A0A0Q7DT73-F1
#
_entry.id   AF-A0A0Q7DT73-F1
#
_cell.length_a   1.000
_cell.length_b   1.000
_cell.length_c   1.000
_cell.angle_alpha   90.00
_cell.angle_beta   90.00
_cell.angle_gamma   90.00
#
_symmetry.space_group_name_H-M   'P 1'
#
loop_
_entity.id
_entity.type
_entity.pdbx_description
1 polymer ?
#
loop_
_entity_poly.entity_id
_entity_poly.type
_entity_poly.pdbx_seq_one_letter_code
_entity_poly.pdbx_strand_id
1 'polypeptide(L)'
;MFVYDDFVVDFRQGLEGSWLETRPLEDCSTSEVYCASGAAFRVVIPRFCQEIAVGDEWTAAGVTTKVLGREDHPLSPHRSAEVTWFLGDPVQPGVVYEYEPHNGIVALYRPNNGDFDFVGMAQDGRLTAFKRERMSDWRIRVHYKGLVSFDPAGFCQER
;
A
#
# COMPACT_ATOMS: atom_id res chain seq x y z
N MET A 1 13.41 4.16 3.54
CA MET A 1 12.49 4.33 4.69
C MET A 1 11.21 4.93 4.18
N PHE A 2 10.07 4.33 4.52
CA PHE A 2 8.73 4.85 4.34
C PHE A 2 8.20 5.28 5.71
N VAL A 3 7.57 6.45 5.77
CA VAL A 3 6.96 6.98 7.01
C VAL A 3 5.49 7.24 6.77
N TYR A 4 4.66 6.59 7.56
CA TYR A 4 3.20 6.66 7.58
C TYR A 4 2.77 7.16 8.96
N ASP A 5 2.86 8.48 9.18
CA ASP A 5 2.54 9.12 10.47
C ASP A 5 3.30 8.44 11.65
N ASP A 6 2.65 7.69 12.54
CA ASP A 6 3.30 6.95 13.64
C ASP A 6 4.02 5.64 13.26
N PHE A 7 3.90 5.18 12.01
CA PHE A 7 4.44 3.90 11.54
C PHE A 7 5.58 4.12 10.54
N VAL A 8 6.69 3.41 10.72
CA VAL A 8 7.89 3.50 9.92
C VAL A 8 8.21 2.13 9.35
N VAL A 9 8.62 2.09 8.08
CA VAL A 9 9.16 0.91 7.39
C VAL A 9 10.56 1.28 6.91
N ASP A 10 11.59 0.71 7.53
CA ASP A 10 12.98 0.98 7.19
C ASP A 10 13.68 -0.28 6.68
N PHE A 11 13.69 -0.43 5.36
CA PHE A 11 14.39 -1.51 4.65
C PHE A 11 15.89 -1.55 4.90
N ARG A 12 16.54 -0.39 5.17
CA ARG A 12 17.98 -0.36 5.45
C ARG A 12 18.31 -0.96 6.80
N GLN A 13 17.41 -0.77 7.77
CA GLN A 13 17.55 -1.31 9.11
C GLN A 13 16.87 -2.67 9.28
N GLY A 14 16.06 -3.11 8.29
CA GLY A 14 15.28 -4.34 8.38
C GLY A 14 14.22 -4.27 9.48
N LEU A 15 13.56 -3.11 9.62
CA LEU A 15 12.58 -2.87 10.69
C LEU A 15 11.28 -2.27 10.16
N GLU A 16 10.19 -2.61 10.82
CA GLU A 16 8.90 -1.94 10.70
C GLU A 16 8.31 -1.69 12.09
N GLY A 17 7.45 -0.68 12.25
CA GLY A 17 6.78 -0.45 13.53
C GLY A 17 6.56 1.00 13.85
N SER A 18 6.16 1.27 15.09
CA SER A 18 5.99 2.64 15.60
C SER A 18 7.17 3.06 16.47
N TRP A 19 7.15 4.32 16.93
CA TRP A 19 8.14 4.79 17.88
C TRP A 19 8.15 4.02 19.22
N LEU A 20 7.09 3.26 19.54
CA LEU A 20 6.98 2.46 20.78
C LEU A 20 7.40 1.00 20.59
N GLU A 21 7.23 0.45 19.39
CA GLU A 21 7.44 -0.97 19.12
C GLU A 21 7.91 -1.17 17.68
N THR A 22 9.10 -1.72 17.50
CA THR A 22 9.63 -2.15 16.21
C THR A 22 9.67 -3.67 16.12
N ARG A 23 9.52 -4.18 14.90
CA ARG A 23 9.52 -5.59 14.54
C ARG A 23 10.42 -5.80 13.32
N PRO A 24 10.94 -7.03 13.12
CA PRO A 24 11.72 -7.34 11.94
C PRO A 24 10.92 -7.12 10.64
N LEU A 25 11.62 -6.60 9.63
CA LEU A 25 11.19 -6.49 8.26
C LEU A 25 12.23 -7.20 7.39
N GLU A 26 11.79 -8.19 6.63
CA GLU A 26 12.65 -8.91 5.69
C GLU A 26 12.46 -8.38 4.27
N ASP A 27 13.56 -8.05 3.59
CA ASP A 27 13.58 -7.81 2.15
C ASP A 27 13.71 -9.15 1.42
N CYS A 28 12.63 -9.59 0.80
CA CYS A 28 12.53 -10.83 0.03
C CYS A 28 12.59 -10.56 -1.49
N SER A 29 13.02 -9.38 -1.91
CA SER A 29 13.02 -8.94 -3.30
C SER A 29 13.91 -9.82 -4.18
N THR A 30 13.51 -9.98 -5.44
CA THR A 30 14.31 -10.65 -6.48
C THR A 30 14.55 -9.69 -7.65
N SER A 31 15.14 -10.19 -8.74
CA SER A 31 15.24 -9.44 -10.00
C SER A 31 13.90 -9.24 -10.70
N GLU A 32 12.83 -9.92 -10.27
CA GLU A 32 11.50 -9.88 -10.91
C GLU A 32 10.47 -9.14 -10.07
N VAL A 33 10.63 -9.14 -8.74
CA VAL A 33 9.67 -8.52 -7.80
C VAL A 33 10.37 -7.67 -6.75
N TYR A 34 9.69 -6.61 -6.33
CA TYR A 34 9.89 -6.00 -5.01
C TYR A 34 9.09 -6.81 -3.99
N CYS A 35 9.70 -7.17 -2.86
CA CYS A 35 9.06 -7.98 -1.84
C CYS A 35 9.50 -7.55 -0.44
N ALA A 36 8.53 -7.39 0.46
CA ALA A 36 8.75 -7.11 1.87
C ALA A 36 7.87 -8.05 2.72
N SER A 37 8.48 -8.66 3.73
CA SER A 37 7.80 -9.54 4.68
C SER A 37 8.01 -9.02 6.10
N GLY A 38 7.03 -8.27 6.58
CA GLY A 38 6.91 -7.85 7.98
C GLY A 38 5.69 -8.48 8.66
N ALA A 39 5.45 -8.09 9.91
CA ALA A 39 4.25 -8.41 10.66
C ALA A 39 3.06 -7.51 10.26
N ALA A 40 3.32 -6.28 9.81
CA ALA A 40 2.31 -5.29 9.43
C ALA A 40 2.46 -4.79 7.98
N PHE A 41 3.67 -4.76 7.44
CA PHE A 41 3.98 -4.38 6.08
C PHE A 41 4.37 -5.62 5.27
N ARG A 42 3.47 -6.08 4.42
CA ARG A 42 3.60 -7.29 3.62
C ARG A 42 3.18 -6.98 2.21
N VAL A 43 4.13 -7.00 1.28
CA VAL A 43 3.83 -6.65 -0.10
C VAL A 43 4.76 -7.34 -1.09
N VAL A 44 4.21 -7.75 -2.23
CA VAL A 44 4.93 -8.22 -3.40
C VAL A 44 4.40 -7.47 -4.61
N ILE A 45 5.28 -6.79 -5.33
CA ILE A 45 4.93 -6.02 -6.53
C ILE A 45 5.92 -6.41 -7.64
N PRO A 46 5.43 -6.76 -8.85
CA PRO A 46 6.31 -6.96 -10.00
C PRO A 46 7.16 -5.72 -10.27
N ARG A 47 8.46 -5.90 -10.55
CA ARG A 47 9.31 -4.79 -10.98
C ARG A 47 8.87 -4.25 -12.33
N PHE A 48 8.42 -5.13 -13.21
CA PHE A 48 7.92 -4.78 -14.53
C PHE A 48 6.39 -4.89 -14.51
N CYS A 49 5.74 -3.76 -14.24
CA CYS A 49 4.30 -3.70 -14.26
C CYS A 49 3.82 -3.71 -15.71
N GLN A 50 3.28 -4.84 -16.14
CA GLN A 50 2.46 -4.90 -17.35
C GLN A 50 1.07 -4.33 -17.02
N GLU A 51 0.08 -4.52 -17.88
CA GLU A 51 -1.31 -4.17 -17.58
C GLU A 51 -1.76 -4.84 -16.27
N ILE A 52 -1.73 -4.08 -15.16
CA ILE A 52 -2.27 -4.50 -13.87
C ILE A 52 -3.79 -4.50 -13.98
N ALA A 53 -4.45 -5.54 -13.47
CA ALA A 53 -5.90 -5.65 -13.44
C ALA A 53 -6.43 -5.98 -12.04
N VAL A 54 -7.68 -5.58 -11.77
CA VAL A 54 -8.38 -6.01 -10.55
C VAL A 54 -8.50 -7.53 -10.55
N GLY A 55 -8.11 -8.16 -9.46
CA GLY A 55 -8.09 -9.61 -9.31
C GLY A 55 -6.71 -10.24 -9.55
N ASP A 56 -5.74 -9.50 -10.10
CA ASP A 56 -4.35 -9.98 -10.20
C ASP A 56 -3.78 -10.31 -8.83
N GLU A 57 -2.88 -11.29 -8.81
CA GLU A 57 -2.24 -11.78 -7.60
C GLU A 57 -0.76 -12.08 -7.88
N TRP A 58 0.12 -11.64 -6.98
CA TRP A 58 1.55 -11.89 -7.03
C TRP A 58 2.01 -12.49 -5.70
N THR A 59 2.85 -13.51 -5.77
CA THR A 59 3.34 -14.21 -4.58
C THR A 59 4.84 -14.43 -4.66
N ALA A 60 5.55 -14.11 -3.58
CA ALA A 60 6.98 -14.37 -3.42
C ALA A 60 7.31 -14.60 -1.95
N ALA A 61 8.17 -15.58 -1.65
CA ALA A 61 8.60 -15.90 -0.27
C ALA A 61 7.45 -16.03 0.76
N GLY A 62 6.28 -16.53 0.34
CA GLY A 62 5.11 -16.68 1.22
C GLY A 62 4.37 -15.36 1.55
N VAL A 63 4.72 -14.26 0.89
CA VAL A 63 3.95 -13.01 0.86
C VAL A 63 3.10 -12.99 -0.40
N THR A 64 1.82 -12.65 -0.26
CA THR A 64 0.88 -12.53 -1.38
C THR A 64 0.31 -11.13 -1.42
N THR A 65 0.21 -10.56 -2.62
CA THR A 65 -0.44 -9.28 -2.86
C THR A 65 -1.46 -9.44 -3.94
N LYS A 66 -2.68 -9.00 -3.65
CA LYS A 66 -3.83 -9.04 -4.55
C LYS A 66 -4.28 -7.63 -4.89
N VAL A 67 -4.64 -7.41 -6.15
CA VAL A 67 -5.28 -6.18 -6.60
C VAL A 67 -6.77 -6.23 -6.27
N LEU A 68 -7.17 -5.44 -5.28
CA LEU A 68 -8.52 -5.42 -4.71
C LEU A 68 -9.46 -4.50 -5.49
N GLY A 69 -8.93 -3.40 -6.01
CA GLY A 69 -9.73 -2.39 -6.68
C GLY A 69 -8.87 -1.36 -7.41
N ARG A 70 -9.54 -0.44 -8.10
CA ARG A 70 -8.93 0.60 -8.93
C ARG A 70 -9.66 1.91 -8.72
N GLU A 71 -8.90 2.99 -8.66
CA GLU A 71 -9.40 4.36 -8.72
C GLU A 71 -8.75 5.08 -9.91
N ASP A 72 -9.60 5.61 -10.78
CA ASP A 72 -9.18 6.46 -11.90
C ASP A 72 -9.27 7.93 -11.48
N HIS A 73 -8.13 8.63 -11.51
CA HIS A 73 -8.09 10.07 -11.29
C HIS A 73 -8.25 10.79 -12.63
N PRO A 74 -9.31 11.60 -12.79
CA PRO A 74 -9.50 12.34 -14.03
C PRO A 74 -8.34 13.30 -14.27
N LEU A 75 -8.04 13.53 -15.55
CA LEU A 75 -7.09 14.55 -15.97
C LEU A 75 -7.43 15.89 -15.31
N SER A 76 -6.44 16.50 -14.68
CA SER A 76 -6.51 17.84 -14.12
C SER A 76 -5.53 18.74 -14.89
N PRO A 77 -5.77 20.06 -15.01
CA PRO A 77 -4.83 20.98 -15.68
C PRO A 77 -3.38 20.92 -15.16
N HIS A 78 -3.16 20.34 -13.99
CA HIS A 78 -1.86 20.21 -13.34
C HIS A 78 -1.42 18.76 -13.08
N ARG A 79 -2.17 17.76 -13.55
CA ARG A 79 -1.83 16.33 -13.37
C ARG A 79 -2.27 15.49 -14.56
N SER A 80 -1.40 14.57 -14.95
CA SER A 80 -1.77 13.47 -15.84
C SER A 80 -2.88 12.61 -15.23
N ALA A 81 -3.58 11.85 -16.07
CA ALA A 81 -4.45 10.79 -15.57
C ALA A 81 -3.57 9.85 -14.74
N GLU A 82 -3.94 9.66 -13.49
CA GLU A 82 -3.26 8.77 -12.56
C GLU A 82 -4.22 7.63 -12.22
N VAL A 83 -3.70 6.40 -12.20
CA VAL A 83 -4.45 5.24 -11.74
C VAL A 83 -3.86 4.83 -10.40
N THR A 84 -4.71 4.71 -9.40
CA THR A 84 -4.35 4.15 -8.10
C THR A 84 -4.94 2.76 -8.00
N TRP A 85 -4.10 1.78 -7.70
CA TRP A 85 -4.52 0.41 -7.40
C TRP A 85 -4.60 0.23 -5.89
N PHE A 86 -5.68 -0.40 -5.43
CA PHE A 86 -5.79 -0.83 -4.04
C PHE A 86 -5.26 -2.26 -3.95
N LEU A 87 -4.20 -2.46 -3.16
CA LEU A 87 -3.55 -3.74 -2.96
C LEU A 87 -3.81 -4.27 -1.56
N GLY A 88 -3.85 -5.58 -1.35
CA GLY A 88 -3.91 -6.17 -0.02
C GLY A 88 -3.30 -7.57 0.06
N ASP A 89 -3.05 -8.03 1.27
CA ASP A 89 -2.58 -9.39 1.57
C ASP A 89 -3.76 -10.22 2.12
N PRO A 90 -4.11 -11.38 1.54
CA PRO A 90 -5.17 -12.26 2.04
C PRO A 90 -5.01 -12.67 3.52
N VAL A 91 -3.78 -12.68 4.05
CA VAL A 91 -3.54 -13.01 5.47
C VAL A 91 -3.67 -11.79 6.40
N GLN A 92 -3.83 -10.59 5.85
CA GLN A 92 -4.03 -9.33 6.58
C GLN A 92 -5.32 -8.63 6.12
N PRO A 93 -6.52 -9.14 6.47
CA PRO A 93 -7.80 -8.66 5.93
C PRO A 93 -8.17 -7.22 6.32
N GLY A 94 -7.39 -6.57 7.19
CA GLY A 94 -7.56 -5.16 7.56
C GLY A 94 -6.55 -4.22 6.90
N VAL A 95 -5.64 -4.70 6.06
CA VAL A 95 -4.57 -3.88 5.49
C VAL A 95 -4.80 -3.67 3.99
N VAL A 96 -4.80 -2.40 3.57
CA VAL A 96 -4.86 -2.03 2.15
C VAL A 96 -3.75 -1.02 1.85
N TYR A 97 -3.05 -1.20 0.73
CA TYR A 97 -2.06 -0.27 0.22
C TYR A 97 -2.63 0.48 -0.97
N GLU A 98 -2.32 1.78 -1.10
CA GLU A 98 -2.45 2.48 -2.38
C GLU A 98 -1.16 2.35 -3.16
N TYR A 99 -1.30 1.98 -4.42
CA TYR A 99 -0.19 1.79 -5.34
C TYR A 99 -0.39 2.61 -6.60
N GLU A 100 0.61 3.43 -6.92
CA GLU A 100 0.67 4.20 -8.15
C GLU A 100 1.88 3.72 -8.95
N PRO A 101 1.72 3.30 -10.22
CA PRO A 101 2.80 2.72 -11.01
C PRO A 101 4.10 3.55 -11.03
N HIS A 102 3.99 4.88 -11.08
CA HIS A 102 5.14 5.78 -11.14
C HIS A 102 5.73 6.11 -9.77
N ASN A 103 4.97 5.96 -8.68
CA ASN A 103 5.35 6.41 -7.34
C ASN A 103 5.54 5.25 -6.34
N GLY A 104 5.16 4.02 -6.71
CA GLY A 104 5.17 2.88 -5.82
C GLY A 104 4.01 2.89 -4.83
N ILE A 105 4.24 2.42 -3.61
CA ILE A 105 3.23 2.44 -2.55
C ILE A 105 3.13 3.85 -1.96
N VAL A 106 2.00 4.51 -2.14
CA VAL A 106 1.80 5.92 -1.74
C VAL A 106 0.96 6.09 -0.49
N ALA A 107 0.20 5.07 -0.08
CA ALA A 107 -0.53 5.11 1.18
C ALA A 107 -0.73 3.72 1.80
N LEU A 108 -0.99 3.72 3.11
CA LEU A 108 -1.32 2.54 3.90
C LEU A 108 -2.60 2.79 4.70
N TYR A 109 -3.55 1.86 4.58
CA TYR A 109 -4.76 1.74 5.36
C TYR A 109 -4.59 0.58 6.34
N ARG A 110 -4.78 0.87 7.63
CA ARG A 110 -4.73 -0.14 8.70
C ARG A 110 -5.68 0.27 9.84
N PRO A 111 -6.38 -0.68 10.48
CA PRO A 111 -7.11 -0.41 11.70
C PRO A 111 -6.14 -0.22 12.87
N ASN A 112 -6.31 0.88 13.61
CA ASN A 112 -5.59 1.06 14.89
C ASN A 112 -6.26 0.26 16.01
N ASN A 113 -7.59 0.38 16.12
CA ASN A 113 -8.41 -0.28 17.13
C ASN A 113 -9.72 -0.76 16.47
N GLY A 114 -10.11 -2.02 16.67
CA GLY A 114 -11.37 -2.59 16.17
C GLY A 114 -11.30 -3.19 14.76
N ASP A 115 -12.42 -3.81 14.36
CA ASP A 115 -12.57 -4.44 13.04
C ASP A 115 -13.07 -3.39 12.04
N PHE A 116 -12.18 -2.92 11.16
CA PHE A 116 -12.53 -2.06 10.03
C PHE A 116 -12.20 -2.79 8.74
N ASP A 117 -13.21 -3.00 7.89
CA ASP A 117 -13.10 -3.81 6.68
C ASP A 117 -12.62 -2.97 5.48
N PHE A 118 -11.35 -2.58 5.49
CA PHE A 118 -10.75 -1.84 4.36
C PHE A 118 -10.71 -2.68 3.09
N VAL A 119 -10.55 -4.00 3.20
CA VAL A 119 -10.50 -4.90 2.05
C VAL A 119 -11.85 -4.94 1.35
N GLY A 120 -12.95 -5.18 2.06
CA GLY A 120 -14.30 -5.15 1.48
C GLY A 120 -14.63 -3.77 0.91
N MET A 121 -14.21 -2.68 1.58
CA MET A 121 -14.38 -1.33 1.05
C MET A 121 -13.60 -1.09 -0.26
N ALA A 122 -12.38 -1.62 -0.39
CA ALA A 122 -11.60 -1.52 -1.61
C ALA A 122 -12.24 -2.30 -2.76
N GLN A 123 -12.71 -3.51 -2.48
CA GLN A 123 -13.37 -4.40 -3.44
C GLN A 123 -14.71 -3.84 -3.95
N ASP A 124 -15.49 -3.21 -3.06
CA ASP A 124 -16.79 -2.63 -3.40
C ASP A 124 -16.69 -1.19 -3.96
N GLY A 125 -15.48 -0.63 -4.12
CA GLY A 125 -15.27 0.76 -4.55
C GLY A 125 -15.67 1.83 -3.53
N ARG A 126 -15.98 1.44 -2.29
CA ARG A 126 -16.38 2.35 -1.19
C ARG A 126 -15.18 3.05 -0.54
N LEU A 127 -13.96 2.54 -0.71
CA LEU A 127 -12.76 3.10 -0.11
C LEU A 127 -12.43 4.51 -0.62
N THR A 128 -12.69 4.77 -1.91
CA THR A 128 -12.58 6.10 -2.53
C THR A 128 -13.51 7.13 -1.88
N ALA A 129 -14.78 6.78 -1.67
CA ALA A 129 -15.74 7.68 -1.03
C ALA A 129 -15.34 7.95 0.43
N PHE A 130 -14.92 6.90 1.14
CA PHE A 130 -14.42 6.99 2.50
C PHE A 130 -13.22 7.95 2.61
N LYS A 131 -12.24 7.87 1.69
CA LYS A 131 -11.10 8.78 1.61
C LYS A 131 -11.56 10.25 1.54
N ARG A 132 -12.49 10.57 0.63
CA ARG A 132 -12.98 11.94 0.45
C ARG A 132 -13.75 12.48 1.65
N GLU A 133 -14.63 11.66 2.21
CA GLU A 133 -15.54 12.08 3.28
C GLU A 133 -14.83 12.24 4.63
N ARG A 134 -13.83 11.39 4.90
CA ARG A 134 -13.22 11.26 6.23
C ARG A 134 -11.84 11.90 6.34
N MET A 135 -11.28 12.43 5.24
CA MET A 135 -10.05 13.23 5.24
C MET A 135 -10.09 14.47 6.17
N SER A 136 -11.26 14.87 6.67
CA SER A 136 -11.46 16.02 7.55
C SER A 136 -11.75 15.67 9.02
N ASP A 137 -11.93 14.39 9.39
CA ASP A 137 -12.29 14.00 10.75
C ASP A 137 -11.06 13.56 11.57
N TRP A 138 -10.50 14.52 12.33
CA TRP A 138 -9.35 14.32 13.22
C TRP A 138 -9.55 13.29 14.34
N ARG A 139 -10.80 12.88 14.64
CA ARG A 139 -11.10 11.86 15.66
C ARG A 139 -10.85 10.44 15.14
N ILE A 140 -10.79 10.31 13.83
CA ILE A 140 -10.45 9.09 13.12
C ILE A 140 -8.93 9.14 12.95
N ARG A 141 -8.22 8.92 14.05
CA ARG A 141 -6.77 9.19 14.19
C ARG A 141 -5.87 8.39 13.24
N VAL A 142 -6.43 7.50 12.45
CA VAL A 142 -5.78 6.76 11.36
C VAL A 142 -6.88 6.51 10.36
N HIS A 143 -6.58 6.47 9.06
CA HIS A 143 -7.08 5.47 8.10
C HIS A 143 -6.61 5.82 6.68
N TYR A 144 -6.01 6.98 6.45
CA TYR A 144 -5.25 7.31 5.25
C TYR A 144 -3.94 7.95 5.70
N LYS A 145 -2.81 7.30 5.42
CA LYS A 145 -1.49 7.85 5.71
C LYS A 145 -0.75 7.95 4.38
N GLY A 146 -0.75 9.15 3.81
CA GLY A 146 0.09 9.45 2.64
C GLY A 146 1.56 9.31 3.02
N LEU A 147 2.34 8.74 2.11
CA LEU A 147 3.77 8.53 2.29
C LEU A 147 4.51 9.86 2.46
N VAL A 148 5.30 9.99 3.52
CA VAL A 148 6.07 11.22 3.82
C VAL A 148 7.52 11.18 3.29
N SER A 149 8.04 10.00 2.89
CA SER A 149 9.43 9.87 2.42
C SER A 149 9.60 8.99 1.17
N PHE A 150 10.49 9.44 0.28
CA PHE A 150 10.76 8.95 -1.08
C PHE A 150 11.73 7.76 -1.11
N ASP A 151 11.37 6.60 -0.57
CA ASP A 151 12.12 5.40 -0.94
C ASP A 151 11.57 4.87 -2.28
N PRO A 152 12.37 4.79 -3.35
CA PRO A 152 11.90 4.37 -4.67
C PRO A 152 11.67 2.84 -4.74
N ALA A 153 11.31 2.17 -3.65
CA ALA A 153 10.96 0.75 -3.72
C ALA A 153 9.51 0.61 -4.20
N GLY A 154 9.29 -0.27 -5.17
CA GLY A 154 7.95 -0.64 -5.64
C GLY A 154 7.45 0.07 -6.90
N PHE A 155 8.07 1.15 -7.40
CA PHE A 155 7.63 1.74 -8.67
C PHE A 155 7.92 0.80 -9.85
N CYS A 156 7.07 0.88 -10.87
CA CYS A 156 7.20 0.12 -12.09
C CYS A 156 8.42 0.56 -12.89
N GLN A 157 9.26 -0.40 -13.26
CA GLN A 157 10.37 -0.22 -14.17
C GLN A 157 9.88 -0.40 -15.61
N GLU A 158 10.31 0.49 -16.50
CA GLU A 158 10.15 0.30 -17.94
C GLU A 158 11.07 -0.82 -18.41
N ARG A 159 10.59 -1.63 -19.37
CA ARG A 159 11.37 -2.71 -20.00
C ARG A 159 12.30 -2.19 -21.08
#